data_AF-A0A3D8T867-F1
#
_entry.id   AF-A0A3D8T867-F1
#
_cell.length_a   1.000
_cell.length_b   1.000
_cell.length_c   1.000
_cell.angle_alpha   90.00
_cell.angle_beta   90.00
_cell.angle_gamma   90.00
#
_symmetry.space_group_name_H-M   'P 1'
#
loop_
_entity.id
_entity.type
_entity.pdbx_description
1 polymer ?
#
loop_
_entity_poly.entity_id
_entity_poly.type
_entity_poly.pdbx_seq_one_letter_code
_entity_poly.pdbx_strand_id
1 'polypeptide(L)'
;MAAADPIAASVQDVLKDGPYACSNLVKLTGGTANFVYRATLDNPLPDGSSTIVIKHTEGYVALSPTFNLTSTRCEFEQAVLTALGQLAPSTHADITVLTPHLYHFDVETNTQVYTDLPASTDLKTYCLTHSLNPQECTRLGNSLGIWAKHFHTWGAAPEQAGVREIMKRNTAMRDLKFQINYSRLLERIESFPDLLESSRALFEEIGKEIRLEVDGGQGTLIHGDFWSGNVILPNAPFPASLDTPLKTFIIDWELSHIGSIAFDLGQMFAELFELKHFKNIDAGAELIAAFMQGYGPLPRDLAFRTAVHFGTHLICWGSSVQGWGTKEQVEKVVEIGRGCVTRAWAGDRECEQKRVRDRWISYLLANSLDLLKCYENPYQPSKRSPWPGVTSSSDAVVSDAGV
;
A
#
# COMPACT_ATOMS: atom_id res chain seq x y z
N MET A 1 32.86 -9.49 -17.17
CA MET A 1 31.87 -10.58 -17.18
C MET A 1 31.18 -10.55 -15.84
N ALA A 2 29.85 -10.33 -15.80
CA ALA A 2 29.10 -10.45 -14.55
C ALA A 2 29.25 -11.90 -14.06
N ALA A 3 29.47 -12.10 -12.76
CA ALA A 3 29.47 -13.44 -12.18
C ALA A 3 28.14 -14.13 -12.53
N ALA A 4 28.19 -15.40 -12.92
CA ALA A 4 26.98 -16.17 -13.20
C ALA A 4 26.09 -16.18 -11.95
N ASP A 5 24.79 -15.89 -12.12
CA ASP A 5 23.80 -15.99 -11.04
C ASP A 5 23.47 -17.49 -10.86
N PRO A 6 23.95 -18.15 -9.78
CA PRO A 6 23.77 -19.58 -9.60
C PRO A 6 22.30 -19.98 -9.42
N ILE A 7 21.46 -19.08 -8.88
CA ILE A 7 20.02 -19.31 -8.74
C ILE A 7 19.37 -19.31 -10.13
N ALA A 8 19.74 -18.36 -11.00
CA ALA A 8 19.23 -18.32 -12.36
C ALA A 8 19.58 -19.60 -13.14
N ALA A 9 20.81 -20.11 -13.00
CA ALA A 9 21.23 -21.36 -13.62
C ALA A 9 20.43 -22.57 -13.09
N SER A 10 20.19 -22.64 -11.78
CA SER A 10 19.36 -23.68 -11.17
C SER A 10 17.92 -23.63 -11.67
N VAL A 11 17.31 -22.44 -11.72
CA VAL A 11 15.95 -22.24 -12.23
C VAL A 11 15.84 -22.67 -13.69
N GLN A 12 16.82 -22.32 -14.53
CA GLN A 12 16.82 -22.71 -15.93
C GLN A 12 16.93 -24.23 -16.10
N ASP A 13 17.75 -24.90 -15.28
CA ASP A 13 17.92 -26.36 -15.33
C ASP A 13 16.64 -27.10 -14.95
N VAL A 14 15.88 -26.59 -13.97
CA VAL A 14 14.59 -27.15 -13.54
C VAL A 14 13.53 -27.10 -14.63
N LEU A 15 13.52 -26.04 -15.45
CA LEU A 15 12.48 -25.81 -16.46
C LEU A 15 12.82 -26.38 -17.84
N LYS A 16 14.06 -26.84 -18.07
CA LYS A 16 14.60 -27.17 -19.41
C LYS A 16 13.84 -28.26 -20.18
N ASP A 17 13.27 -29.23 -19.47
CA ASP A 17 12.60 -30.40 -20.07
C ASP A 17 11.07 -30.20 -20.15
N GLY A 18 10.57 -29.00 -19.85
CA GLY A 18 9.14 -28.70 -19.75
C GLY A 18 8.64 -27.63 -20.73
N PRO A 19 7.32 -27.31 -20.70
CA PRO A 19 6.72 -26.30 -21.56
C PRO A 19 7.20 -24.86 -21.27
N TYR A 20 7.93 -24.67 -20.16
CA TYR A 20 8.50 -23.39 -19.74
C TYR A 20 10.01 -23.30 -19.98
N ALA A 21 10.57 -24.23 -20.76
CA ALA A 21 11.96 -24.17 -21.20
C ALA A 21 12.27 -22.83 -21.84
N CYS A 22 13.41 -22.24 -21.46
CA CYS A 22 13.75 -20.87 -21.80
C CYS A 22 15.21 -20.73 -22.22
N SER A 23 15.42 -19.86 -23.21
CA SER A 23 16.73 -19.56 -23.78
C SER A 23 17.45 -18.45 -23.02
N ASN A 24 16.71 -17.63 -22.29
CA ASN A 24 17.23 -16.46 -21.58
C ASN A 24 16.44 -16.15 -20.31
N LEU A 25 17.15 -15.72 -19.27
CA LEU A 25 16.60 -15.23 -18.02
C LEU A 25 17.16 -13.83 -17.73
N VAL A 26 16.26 -12.86 -17.57
CA VAL A 26 16.61 -11.50 -17.16
C VAL A 26 16.10 -11.29 -15.74
N LYS A 27 17.01 -11.06 -14.79
CA LYS A 27 16.64 -10.75 -13.41
C LYS A 27 15.81 -9.46 -13.37
N LEU A 28 14.66 -9.52 -12.73
CA LEU A 28 13.80 -8.37 -12.49
C LEU A 28 14.20 -7.69 -11.19
N THR A 29 14.14 -6.37 -11.19
CA THR A 29 14.36 -5.53 -10.01
C THR A 29 13.02 -5.24 -9.31
N GLY A 30 13.06 -4.92 -8.01
CA GLY A 30 11.88 -4.47 -7.24
C GLY A 30 11.41 -5.45 -6.17
N GLY A 31 11.64 -6.76 -6.35
CA GLY A 31 11.38 -7.77 -5.32
C GLY A 31 12.44 -7.76 -4.21
N THR A 32 12.01 -7.88 -2.95
CA THR A 32 12.92 -7.91 -1.79
C THR A 32 13.23 -9.33 -1.30
N ALA A 33 12.20 -10.17 -1.21
CA ALA A 33 12.28 -11.49 -0.59
C ALA A 33 12.68 -12.61 -1.55
N ASN A 34 12.34 -12.52 -2.84
CA ASN A 34 12.49 -13.61 -3.79
C ASN A 34 13.39 -13.27 -4.98
N PHE A 35 13.89 -14.30 -5.64
CA PHE A 35 14.63 -14.17 -6.89
C PHE A 35 13.62 -14.18 -8.05
N VAL A 36 13.46 -13.05 -8.72
CA VAL A 36 12.47 -12.89 -9.79
C VAL A 36 13.15 -12.70 -11.13
N TYR A 37 12.70 -13.42 -12.14
CA TYR A 37 13.25 -13.40 -13.49
C TYR A 37 12.13 -13.26 -14.51
N ARG A 38 12.40 -12.56 -15.61
CA ARG A 38 11.63 -12.68 -16.85
C ARG A 38 12.35 -13.66 -17.75
N ALA A 39 11.65 -14.70 -18.19
CA ALA A 39 12.19 -15.68 -19.13
C ALA A 39 11.68 -15.42 -20.55
N THR A 40 12.56 -15.61 -21.53
CA THR A 40 12.15 -15.77 -22.93
C THR A 40 12.04 -17.26 -23.23
N LEU A 41 10.82 -17.71 -23.54
CA LEU A 41 10.54 -19.11 -23.81
C LEU A 41 11.17 -19.57 -25.13
N ASP A 42 11.60 -20.83 -25.19
CA ASP A 42 12.08 -21.44 -26.42
C ASP A 42 10.95 -21.63 -27.43
N ASN A 43 9.76 -21.97 -26.92
CA ASN A 43 8.53 -22.10 -27.68
C ASN A 43 7.44 -21.25 -27.02
N PRO A 44 6.70 -20.42 -27.78
CA PRO A 44 5.57 -19.68 -27.23
C PRO A 44 4.52 -20.59 -26.59
N LEU A 45 3.83 -20.09 -25.56
CA LEU A 45 2.68 -20.75 -24.95
C LEU A 45 1.50 -20.83 -25.93
N PRO A 46 0.47 -21.67 -25.66
CA PRO A 46 -0.70 -21.79 -26.53
C PRO A 46 -1.47 -20.49 -26.79
N ASP A 47 -1.37 -19.51 -25.88
CA ASP A 47 -1.97 -18.17 -26.04
C ASP A 47 -1.10 -17.20 -26.86
N GLY A 48 0.06 -17.66 -27.35
CA GLY A 48 1.02 -16.88 -28.13
C GLY A 48 2.06 -16.13 -27.29
N SER A 49 1.99 -16.19 -25.96
CA SER A 49 2.96 -15.52 -25.08
C SER A 49 4.35 -16.13 -25.24
N SER A 50 5.36 -15.30 -25.46
CA SER A 50 6.76 -15.72 -25.58
C SER A 50 7.59 -15.41 -24.33
N THR A 51 6.99 -14.76 -23.33
CA THR A 51 7.65 -14.45 -22.06
C THR A 51 6.79 -14.87 -20.87
N ILE A 52 7.47 -15.23 -19.78
CA ILE A 52 6.89 -15.58 -18.48
C ILE A 52 7.67 -14.89 -17.37
N VAL A 53 7.05 -14.75 -16.20
CA VAL A 53 7.75 -14.38 -14.97
C VAL A 53 7.98 -15.63 -14.15
N ILE A 54 9.20 -15.78 -13.63
CA ILE A 54 9.58 -16.86 -12.72
C ILE A 54 9.94 -16.24 -11.38
N LYS A 55 9.39 -16.79 -10.30
CA LYS A 55 9.71 -16.43 -8.92
C LYS A 55 10.27 -17.65 -8.22
N HIS A 56 11.48 -17.54 -7.70
CA HIS A 56 12.14 -18.58 -6.93
C HIS A 56 12.31 -18.14 -5.48
N THR A 57 11.89 -19.01 -4.56
CA THR A 57 11.73 -18.70 -3.14
C THR A 57 12.73 -19.49 -2.31
N GLU A 58 13.59 -18.78 -1.61
CA GLU A 58 14.56 -19.35 -0.67
C GLU A 58 14.10 -19.22 0.78
N GLY A 59 14.76 -19.96 1.68
CA GLY A 59 14.56 -19.90 3.14
C GLY A 59 15.04 -18.60 3.81
N TYR A 60 15.31 -17.56 3.01
CA TYR A 60 15.80 -16.25 3.41
C TYR A 60 15.32 -15.16 2.43
N VAL A 61 15.51 -13.89 2.80
CA VAL A 61 15.19 -12.73 1.95
C VAL A 61 16.31 -12.50 0.92
N ALA A 62 15.98 -12.49 -0.37
CA ALA A 62 16.95 -12.36 -1.46
C ALA A 62 17.88 -11.13 -1.33
N LEU A 63 17.37 -9.98 -0.89
CA LEU A 63 18.17 -8.77 -0.67
C LEU A 63 18.96 -8.77 0.65
N SER A 64 18.63 -9.67 1.58
CA SER A 64 19.32 -9.81 2.86
C SER A 64 19.39 -11.29 3.26
N PRO A 65 20.34 -12.07 2.69
CA PRO A 65 20.39 -13.52 2.91
C PRO A 65 20.63 -13.95 4.38
N THR A 66 21.03 -13.02 5.25
CA THR A 66 21.14 -13.24 6.69
C THR A 66 19.80 -13.17 7.42
N PHE A 67 18.75 -12.68 6.76
CA PHE A 67 17.39 -12.62 7.30
C PHE A 67 16.62 -13.86 6.85
N ASN A 68 16.50 -14.83 7.76
CA ASN A 68 15.74 -16.05 7.51
C ASN A 68 14.26 -15.75 7.35
N LEU A 69 13.64 -16.34 6.33
CA LEU A 69 12.22 -16.22 6.05
C LEU A 69 11.74 -17.53 5.45
N THR A 70 10.71 -18.14 6.05
CA THR A 70 10.23 -19.46 5.61
C THR A 70 9.86 -19.48 4.13
N SER A 71 10.32 -20.50 3.41
CA SER A 71 9.98 -20.70 1.98
C SER A 71 8.52 -21.11 1.79
N THR A 72 7.84 -21.62 2.83
CA THR A 72 6.41 -22.01 2.78
C THR A 72 5.48 -20.86 2.34
N ARG A 73 5.96 -19.61 2.36
CA ARG A 73 5.24 -18.45 1.80
C ARG A 73 4.87 -18.62 0.32
N CYS A 74 5.67 -19.35 -0.46
CA CYS A 74 5.34 -19.63 -1.86
C CYS A 74 4.17 -20.62 -2.02
N GLU A 75 4.01 -21.58 -1.09
CA GLU A 75 2.86 -22.49 -1.08
C GLU A 75 1.56 -21.72 -0.76
N PHE A 76 1.61 -20.77 0.18
CA PHE A 76 0.48 -19.90 0.48
C PHE A 76 0.14 -18.96 -0.69
N GLU A 77 1.16 -18.41 -1.36
CA GLU A 77 0.96 -17.65 -2.61
C GLU A 77 0.30 -18.51 -3.69
N GLN A 78 0.73 -19.76 -3.85
CA GLN A 78 0.10 -20.70 -4.79
C GLN A 78 -1.36 -20.98 -4.44
N ALA A 79 -1.66 -21.21 -3.16
CA ALA A 79 -3.02 -21.47 -2.70
C ALA A 79 -3.96 -20.27 -2.95
N VAL A 80 -3.53 -19.04 -2.61
CA VAL A 80 -4.36 -17.85 -2.82
C VAL A 80 -4.52 -17.53 -4.30
N LEU A 81 -3.46 -17.62 -5.12
CA LEU A 81 -3.55 -17.37 -6.57
C LEU A 81 -4.42 -18.39 -7.29
N THR A 82 -4.38 -19.66 -6.86
CA THR A 82 -5.29 -20.69 -7.39
C THR A 82 -6.74 -20.31 -7.13
N ALA A 83 -7.07 -19.83 -5.92
CA ALA A 83 -8.41 -19.36 -5.59
C ALA A 83 -8.78 -18.09 -6.36
N LEU A 84 -7.86 -17.13 -6.50
CA LEU A 84 -8.04 -15.89 -7.26
C LEU A 84 -8.29 -16.13 -8.75
N GLY A 85 -7.95 -17.31 -9.30
CA GLY A 85 -8.38 -17.71 -10.63
C GLY A 85 -9.91 -17.72 -10.83
N GLN A 86 -10.69 -17.74 -9.74
CA GLN A 86 -12.15 -17.61 -9.75
C GLN A 86 -12.65 -16.18 -9.57
N LEU A 87 -11.78 -15.24 -9.18
CA LEU A 87 -12.12 -13.82 -9.07
C LEU A 87 -12.28 -13.25 -10.48
N ALA A 88 -13.47 -12.75 -10.80
CA ALA A 88 -13.74 -12.16 -12.10
C ALA A 88 -12.85 -10.92 -12.34
N PRO A 89 -12.36 -10.72 -13.57
CA PRO A 89 -11.73 -9.46 -13.98
C PRO A 89 -12.57 -8.24 -13.61
N SER A 90 -11.91 -7.18 -13.14
CA SER A 90 -12.57 -5.90 -12.88
C SER A 90 -12.20 -4.89 -13.96
N THR A 91 -13.14 -4.57 -14.85
CA THR A 91 -12.94 -3.56 -15.90
C THR A 91 -13.74 -2.30 -15.61
N HIS A 92 -13.06 -1.15 -15.61
CA HIS A 92 -13.68 0.17 -15.48
C HIS A 92 -12.89 1.21 -16.27
N ALA A 93 -13.57 2.09 -17.01
CA ALA A 93 -12.92 3.13 -17.84
C ALA A 93 -11.76 2.62 -18.72
N ASP A 94 -11.98 1.44 -19.32
CA ASP A 94 -11.05 0.69 -20.18
C ASP A 94 -9.75 0.26 -19.49
N ILE A 95 -9.75 0.23 -18.17
CA ILE A 95 -8.69 -0.34 -17.35
C ILE A 95 -9.20 -1.65 -16.78
N THR A 96 -8.51 -2.74 -17.07
CA THR A 96 -8.80 -4.06 -16.53
C THR A 96 -7.76 -4.43 -15.49
N VAL A 97 -8.21 -4.59 -14.24
CA VAL A 97 -7.38 -5.01 -13.11
C VAL A 97 -7.55 -6.51 -12.90
N LEU A 98 -6.42 -7.21 -12.85
CA LEU A 98 -6.33 -8.68 -12.79
C LEU A 98 -5.28 -9.11 -11.77
N THR A 99 -5.25 -10.40 -11.48
CA THR A 99 -4.11 -11.07 -10.84
C THR A 99 -3.36 -11.88 -11.89
N PRO A 100 -2.03 -12.05 -11.76
CA PRO A 100 -1.29 -12.91 -12.68
C PRO A 100 -1.79 -14.36 -12.53
N HIS A 101 -1.87 -15.08 -13.64
CA HIS A 101 -2.17 -16.51 -13.59
C HIS A 101 -0.90 -17.28 -13.25
N LEU A 102 -1.00 -18.20 -12.29
CA LEU A 102 0.07 -19.12 -11.92
C LEU A 102 0.00 -20.32 -12.85
N TYR A 103 0.91 -20.39 -13.82
CA TYR A 103 1.01 -21.49 -14.78
C TYR A 103 1.52 -22.78 -14.13
N HIS A 104 2.51 -22.66 -13.25
CA HIS A 104 3.20 -23.81 -12.67
C HIS A 104 3.79 -23.47 -11.30
N PHE A 105 3.84 -24.47 -10.43
CA PHE A 105 4.55 -24.43 -9.17
C PHE A 105 5.28 -25.76 -8.97
N ASP A 106 6.61 -25.68 -8.91
CA ASP A 106 7.47 -26.78 -8.50
C ASP A 106 7.74 -26.64 -7.00
N VAL A 107 7.14 -27.55 -6.22
CA VAL A 107 7.26 -27.60 -4.77
C VAL A 107 8.64 -28.09 -4.30
N GLU A 108 9.36 -28.88 -5.11
CA GLU A 108 10.67 -29.40 -4.73
C GLU A 108 11.71 -28.29 -4.74
N THR A 109 11.57 -27.33 -5.66
CA THR A 109 12.52 -26.23 -5.84
C THR A 109 11.96 -24.88 -5.42
N ASN A 110 10.72 -24.81 -4.93
CA ASN A 110 10.01 -23.56 -4.60
C ASN A 110 9.99 -22.56 -5.78
N THR A 111 9.79 -23.07 -7.00
CA THR A 111 9.83 -22.27 -8.23
C THR A 111 8.43 -22.11 -8.80
N GLN A 112 8.00 -20.86 -8.96
CA GLN A 112 6.67 -20.50 -9.47
C GLN A 112 6.79 -19.80 -10.82
N VAL A 113 5.88 -20.12 -11.74
CA VAL A 113 5.83 -19.56 -13.10
C VAL A 113 4.50 -18.85 -13.32
N TYR A 114 4.56 -17.60 -13.77
CA TYR A 114 3.41 -16.70 -13.90
C TYR A 114 3.27 -16.13 -15.32
N THR A 115 2.06 -15.71 -15.64
CA THR A 115 1.82 -14.77 -16.74
C THR A 115 2.66 -13.51 -16.58
N ASP A 116 3.35 -13.12 -17.66
CA ASP A 116 4.08 -11.86 -17.74
C ASP A 116 3.15 -10.74 -18.25
N LEU A 117 3.42 -9.51 -17.82
CA LEU A 117 2.98 -8.30 -18.52
C LEU A 117 4.24 -7.69 -19.17
N PRO A 118 4.51 -7.95 -20.46
CA PRO A 118 5.73 -7.49 -21.09
C PRO A 118 5.84 -5.95 -21.08
N ALA A 119 7.08 -5.44 -21.04
CA ALA A 119 7.36 -4.00 -21.06
C ALA A 119 6.56 -3.19 -20.01
N SER A 120 6.42 -3.74 -18.81
CA SER A 120 5.71 -3.13 -17.69
C SER A 120 6.64 -2.53 -16.64
N THR A 121 6.06 -1.71 -15.77
CA THR A 121 6.67 -1.13 -14.58
C THR A 121 5.65 -1.19 -13.43
N ASP A 122 6.09 -0.97 -12.19
CA ASP A 122 5.18 -0.77 -11.06
C ASP A 122 4.64 0.66 -11.00
N LEU A 123 3.49 0.87 -10.33
CA LEU A 123 2.81 2.17 -10.25
C LEU A 123 3.64 3.24 -9.54
N LYS A 124 4.44 2.86 -8.52
CA LYS A 124 5.33 3.82 -7.86
C LYS A 124 6.35 4.36 -8.85
N THR A 125 7.06 3.48 -9.55
CA THR A 125 8.03 3.84 -10.59
C THR A 125 7.37 4.56 -11.76
N TYR A 126 6.16 4.16 -12.14
CA TYR A 126 5.39 4.84 -13.19
C TYR A 126 5.16 6.31 -12.83
N CYS A 127 4.63 6.60 -11.63
CA CYS A 127 4.40 7.97 -11.20
C CYS A 127 5.68 8.81 -11.07
N LEU A 128 6.84 8.18 -10.85
CA LEU A 128 8.13 8.87 -10.81
C LEU A 128 8.68 9.21 -12.21
N THR A 129 8.26 8.48 -13.23
CA THR A 129 8.84 8.55 -14.59
C THR A 129 7.86 9.12 -15.62
N HIS A 130 6.56 9.12 -15.31
CA HIS A 130 5.48 9.59 -16.14
C HIS A 130 4.59 10.54 -15.34
N SER A 131 4.10 11.59 -16.00
CA SER A 131 3.07 12.45 -15.45
C SER A 131 1.70 11.86 -15.71
N LEU A 132 0.87 11.77 -14.67
CA LEU A 132 -0.55 11.50 -14.80
C LEU A 132 -1.31 12.82 -14.63
N ASN A 133 -2.25 13.09 -15.53
CA ASN A 133 -3.18 14.20 -15.38
C ASN A 133 -4.39 13.78 -14.50
N PRO A 134 -5.20 14.74 -14.00
CA PRO A 134 -6.31 14.42 -13.10
C PRO A 134 -7.35 13.43 -13.65
N GLN A 135 -7.59 13.42 -14.96
CA GLN A 135 -8.52 12.48 -15.59
C GLN A 135 -7.92 11.06 -15.59
N GLU A 136 -6.63 10.93 -15.83
CA GLU A 136 -5.91 9.65 -15.79
C GLU A 136 -5.83 9.10 -14.37
N CYS A 137 -5.52 9.94 -13.39
CA CYS A 137 -5.60 9.61 -11.95
C CYS A 137 -7.00 9.12 -11.58
N THR A 138 -8.05 9.80 -12.06
CA THR A 138 -9.44 9.42 -11.81
C THR A 138 -9.74 8.04 -12.36
N ARG A 139 -9.38 7.76 -13.62
CA ARG A 139 -9.62 6.46 -14.26
C ARG A 139 -8.88 5.34 -13.54
N LEU A 140 -7.57 5.50 -13.32
CA LEU A 140 -6.74 4.47 -12.70
C LEU A 140 -7.14 4.24 -11.24
N GLY A 141 -7.25 5.31 -10.45
CA GLY A 141 -7.64 5.23 -9.04
C GLY A 141 -8.99 4.54 -8.89
N ASN A 142 -10.04 4.97 -9.62
CA ASN A 142 -11.35 4.31 -9.55
C ASN A 142 -11.26 2.82 -9.87
N SER A 143 -10.52 2.44 -10.91
CA SER A 143 -10.40 1.05 -11.34
C SER A 143 -9.73 0.18 -10.28
N LEU A 144 -8.66 0.67 -9.65
CA LEU A 144 -7.99 0.01 -8.53
C LEU A 144 -8.90 -0.09 -7.29
N GLY A 145 -9.63 0.97 -6.97
CA GLY A 145 -10.57 1.00 -5.86
C GLY A 145 -11.72 0.01 -6.02
N ILE A 146 -12.32 -0.06 -7.22
CA ILE A 146 -13.38 -1.01 -7.56
C ILE A 146 -12.85 -2.45 -7.43
N TRP A 147 -11.69 -2.73 -8.02
CA TRP A 147 -11.08 -4.06 -7.93
C TRP A 147 -10.79 -4.46 -6.48
N ALA A 148 -10.20 -3.57 -5.68
CA ALA A 148 -9.88 -3.87 -4.28
C ALA A 148 -11.14 -4.14 -3.46
N LYS A 149 -12.24 -3.40 -3.70
CA LYS A 149 -13.53 -3.68 -3.08
C LYS A 149 -14.07 -5.05 -3.49
N HIS A 150 -14.00 -5.38 -4.78
CA HIS A 150 -14.43 -6.68 -5.29
C HIS A 150 -13.61 -7.81 -4.66
N PHE A 151 -12.29 -7.68 -4.60
CA PHE A 151 -11.40 -8.64 -3.93
C PHE A 151 -11.74 -8.81 -2.45
N HIS A 152 -11.87 -7.72 -1.67
CA HIS A 152 -12.20 -7.80 -0.25
C HIS A 152 -13.59 -8.41 0.00
N THR A 153 -14.57 -8.08 -0.85
CA THR A 153 -15.93 -8.65 -0.76
C THR A 153 -15.92 -10.14 -1.11
N TRP A 154 -15.22 -10.51 -2.19
CA TRP A 154 -15.05 -11.89 -2.62
C TRP A 154 -14.34 -12.72 -1.55
N GLY A 155 -13.20 -12.24 -1.02
CA GLY A 155 -12.42 -12.91 0.01
C GLY A 155 -13.18 -13.13 1.32
N ALA A 156 -14.17 -12.27 1.61
CA ALA A 156 -15.07 -12.38 2.77
C ALA A 156 -16.30 -13.29 2.52
N ALA A 157 -16.60 -13.62 1.27
CA ALA A 157 -17.82 -14.35 0.93
C ALA A 157 -17.80 -15.79 1.51
N PRO A 158 -18.94 -16.36 1.93
CA PRO A 158 -19.01 -17.72 2.50
C PRO A 158 -18.38 -18.79 1.60
N GLU A 159 -18.49 -18.64 0.28
CA GLU A 159 -17.94 -19.52 -0.75
C GLU A 159 -16.41 -19.63 -0.65
N GLN A 160 -15.76 -18.57 -0.14
CA GLN A 160 -14.31 -18.52 0.05
C GLN A 160 -13.85 -18.99 1.44
N ALA A 161 -14.70 -19.66 2.22
CA ALA A 161 -14.32 -20.22 3.51
C ALA A 161 -13.13 -21.18 3.43
N GLY A 162 -13.06 -22.00 2.38
CA GLY A 162 -11.96 -22.96 2.17
C GLY A 162 -10.59 -22.28 2.02
N VAL A 163 -10.49 -21.23 1.21
CA VAL A 163 -9.24 -20.47 1.09
C VAL A 163 -8.90 -19.76 2.40
N ARG A 164 -9.89 -19.22 3.11
CA ARG A 164 -9.64 -18.59 4.42
C ARG A 164 -9.07 -19.57 5.44
N GLU A 165 -9.56 -20.81 5.52
CA GLU A 165 -8.99 -21.82 6.41
C GLU A 165 -7.53 -22.18 6.06
N ILE A 166 -7.19 -22.19 4.77
CA ILE A 166 -5.81 -22.36 4.33
C ILE A 166 -4.95 -21.18 4.80
N MET A 167 -5.41 -19.95 4.54
CA MET A 167 -4.65 -18.72 4.80
C MET A 167 -4.52 -18.38 6.29
N LYS A 168 -5.37 -18.93 7.17
CA LYS A 168 -5.16 -18.89 8.63
C LYS A 168 -3.82 -19.50 9.05
N ARG A 169 -3.29 -20.45 8.27
CA ARG A 169 -2.02 -21.14 8.54
C ARG A 169 -0.80 -20.35 8.06
N ASN A 170 -0.97 -19.25 7.32
CA ASN A 170 0.15 -18.37 6.95
C ASN A 170 0.57 -17.47 8.13
N THR A 171 0.76 -18.07 9.30
CA THR A 171 1.02 -17.37 10.55
C THR A 171 2.36 -16.64 10.54
N ALA A 172 3.37 -17.21 9.88
CA ALA A 172 4.68 -16.59 9.74
C ALA A 172 4.60 -15.23 9.03
N MET A 173 3.87 -15.12 7.92
CA MET A 173 3.72 -13.85 7.21
C MET A 173 2.81 -12.88 7.95
N ARG A 174 1.74 -13.38 8.59
CA ARG A 174 0.90 -12.57 9.48
C ARG A 174 1.70 -11.96 10.64
N ASP A 175 2.52 -12.77 11.32
CA ASP A 175 3.35 -12.33 12.44
C ASP A 175 4.47 -11.39 11.97
N LEU A 176 5.04 -11.62 10.78
CA LEU A 176 5.96 -10.68 10.14
C LEU A 176 5.29 -9.32 9.89
N LYS A 177 4.08 -9.29 9.30
CA LYS A 177 3.34 -8.04 9.06
C LYS A 177 3.02 -7.32 10.37
N PHE A 178 2.71 -8.05 11.44
CA PHE A 178 2.58 -7.46 12.77
C PHE A 178 3.89 -6.83 13.24
N GLN A 179 5.00 -7.56 13.17
CA GLN A 179 6.31 -7.10 13.63
C GLN A 179 6.77 -5.82 12.90
N ILE A 180 6.71 -5.81 11.56
CA ILE A 180 7.23 -4.70 10.76
C ILE A 180 6.37 -3.42 10.84
N ASN A 181 5.11 -3.54 11.28
CA ASN A 181 4.23 -2.40 11.46
C ASN A 181 4.17 -1.93 12.92
N TYR A 182 3.90 -2.83 13.87
CA TYR A 182 3.55 -2.47 15.25
C TYR A 182 4.69 -2.62 16.25
N SER A 183 5.48 -3.71 16.16
CA SER A 183 6.70 -3.79 16.97
C SER A 183 7.68 -2.71 16.56
N ARG A 184 7.85 -2.52 15.24
CA ARG A 184 8.68 -1.45 14.68
C ARG A 184 8.18 -0.05 15.05
N LEU A 185 6.87 0.16 15.24
CA LEU A 185 6.33 1.45 15.68
C LEU A 185 6.95 1.89 17.02
N LEU A 186 7.14 0.94 17.94
CA LEU A 186 7.80 1.20 19.22
C LEU A 186 9.31 1.43 19.05
N GLU A 187 9.96 0.66 18.18
CA GLU A 187 11.39 0.85 17.83
C GLU A 187 11.64 2.25 17.22
N ARG A 188 10.70 2.77 16.42
CA ARG A 188 10.84 4.11 15.82
C ARG A 188 10.85 5.24 16.84
N ILE A 189 10.37 5.01 18.07
CA ILE A 189 10.49 6.01 19.14
C ILE A 189 11.96 6.32 19.43
N GLU A 190 12.84 5.32 19.39
CA GLU A 190 14.28 5.52 19.60
C GLU A 190 14.92 6.34 18.48
N SER A 191 14.38 6.26 17.27
CA SER A 191 14.84 7.04 16.11
C SER A 191 14.34 8.49 16.13
N PHE A 192 13.19 8.76 16.76
CA PHE A 192 12.58 10.09 16.84
C PHE A 192 11.98 10.37 18.23
N PRO A 193 12.79 10.41 19.30
CA PRO A 193 12.28 10.55 20.66
C PRO A 193 11.49 11.86 20.83
N ASP A 194 12.00 12.96 20.26
CA ASP A 194 11.37 14.28 20.35
C ASP A 194 9.97 14.33 19.70
N LEU A 195 9.72 13.47 18.71
CA LEU A 195 8.43 13.43 18.01
C LEU A 195 7.47 12.40 18.60
N LEU A 196 7.98 11.24 19.03
CA LEU A 196 7.16 10.06 19.28
C LEU A 196 7.03 9.68 20.76
N GLU A 197 7.93 10.11 21.65
CA GLU A 197 7.96 9.66 23.06
C GLU A 197 6.64 9.96 23.79
N SER A 198 6.03 11.12 23.51
CA SER A 198 4.72 11.50 24.07
C SER A 198 3.59 10.52 23.74
N SER A 199 3.76 9.68 22.71
CA SER A 199 2.76 8.74 22.21
C SER A 199 3.13 7.27 22.51
N ARG A 200 4.18 7.01 23.31
CA ARG A 200 4.61 5.65 23.66
C ARG A 200 3.49 4.78 24.21
N ALA A 201 2.82 5.25 25.27
CA ALA A 201 1.76 4.47 25.93
C ALA A 201 0.61 4.13 24.96
N LEU A 202 0.28 5.06 24.06
CA LEU A 202 -0.71 4.84 23.01
C LEU A 202 -0.24 3.76 22.02
N PHE A 203 1.01 3.84 21.55
CA PHE A 203 1.54 2.85 20.61
C PHE A 203 1.61 1.44 21.22
N GLU A 204 1.96 1.35 22.51
CA GLU A 204 1.92 0.08 23.25
C GLU A 204 0.50 -0.49 23.36
N GLU A 205 -0.50 0.37 23.60
CA GLU A 205 -1.90 -0.03 23.63
C GLU A 205 -2.37 -0.53 22.26
N ILE A 206 -2.09 0.23 21.19
CA ILE A 206 -2.41 -0.16 19.81
C ILE A 206 -1.77 -1.51 19.47
N GLY A 207 -0.48 -1.68 19.77
CA GLY A 207 0.23 -2.93 19.52
C GLY A 207 -0.42 -4.12 20.23
N LYS A 208 -0.86 -3.95 21.49
CA LYS A 208 -1.56 -4.99 22.25
C LYS A 208 -2.91 -5.34 21.64
N GLU A 209 -3.72 -4.34 21.29
CA GLU A 209 -5.06 -4.60 20.72
C GLU A 209 -4.99 -5.25 19.35
N ILE A 210 -4.12 -4.77 18.47
CA ILE A 210 -3.91 -5.40 17.17
C ILE A 210 -3.37 -6.82 17.34
N ARG A 211 -2.51 -7.08 18.33
CA ARG A 211 -2.04 -8.45 18.60
C ARG A 211 -3.19 -9.37 18.99
N LEU A 212 -4.12 -8.90 19.83
CA LEU A 212 -5.31 -9.67 20.21
C LEU A 212 -6.20 -9.99 19.00
N GLU A 213 -6.37 -9.04 18.07
CA GLU A 213 -7.13 -9.27 16.82
C GLU A 213 -6.45 -10.31 15.93
N VAL A 214 -5.13 -10.20 15.76
CA VAL A 214 -4.28 -11.11 14.99
C VAL A 214 -4.33 -12.54 15.56
N ASP A 215 -4.18 -12.67 16.88
CA ASP A 215 -4.21 -13.96 17.58
C ASP A 215 -5.61 -14.58 17.61
N GLY A 216 -6.65 -13.74 17.71
CA GLY A 216 -8.04 -14.16 17.61
C GLY A 216 -8.47 -14.61 16.21
N GLY A 217 -7.61 -14.46 15.20
CA GLY A 217 -7.91 -14.81 13.81
C GLY A 217 -9.05 -13.98 13.22
N GLN A 218 -9.24 -12.75 13.71
CA GLN A 218 -10.28 -11.86 13.23
C GLN A 218 -9.91 -11.30 11.85
N GLY A 219 -10.94 -10.99 11.05
CA GLY A 219 -10.78 -10.37 9.74
C GLY A 219 -11.15 -11.29 8.58
N THR A 220 -10.59 -10.99 7.42
CA THR A 220 -10.86 -11.68 6.15
C THR A 220 -9.57 -11.86 5.37
N LEU A 221 -9.64 -12.50 4.21
CA LEU A 221 -8.53 -12.59 3.28
C LEU A 221 -8.11 -11.19 2.82
N ILE A 222 -6.84 -10.86 3.02
CA ILE A 222 -6.20 -9.64 2.52
C ILE A 222 -5.01 -9.99 1.63
N HIS A 223 -4.57 -9.06 0.81
CA HIS A 223 -3.31 -9.19 0.07
C HIS A 223 -2.12 -9.17 1.03
N GLY A 224 -2.17 -8.36 2.09
CA GLY A 224 -1.14 -8.29 3.13
C GLY A 224 0.12 -7.51 2.72
N ASP A 225 0.25 -7.14 1.46
CA ASP A 225 1.28 -6.25 0.93
C ASP A 225 0.76 -5.42 -0.24
N PHE A 226 -0.42 -4.82 -0.05
CA PHE A 226 -1.06 -4.05 -1.10
C PHE A 226 -0.51 -2.62 -1.14
N TRP A 227 0.44 -2.36 -2.04
CA TRP A 227 1.00 -1.02 -2.28
C TRP A 227 1.28 -0.76 -3.75
N SER A 228 1.65 0.48 -4.07
CA SER A 228 1.90 0.92 -5.45
C SER A 228 3.04 0.17 -6.16
N GLY A 229 3.99 -0.43 -5.42
CA GLY A 229 5.02 -1.30 -6.00
C GLY A 229 4.49 -2.66 -6.49
N ASN A 230 3.34 -3.11 -5.98
CA ASN A 230 2.71 -4.38 -6.35
C ASN A 230 1.55 -4.19 -7.36
N VAL A 231 1.44 -3.00 -7.94
CA VAL A 231 0.52 -2.68 -9.05
C VAL A 231 1.34 -2.52 -10.33
N ILE A 232 1.25 -3.48 -11.24
CA ILE A 232 2.00 -3.51 -12.49
C ILE A 232 1.14 -3.01 -13.64
N LEU A 233 1.70 -2.11 -14.47
CA LEU A 233 1.06 -1.54 -15.64
C LEU A 233 2.07 -1.34 -16.79
N PRO A 234 1.62 -1.19 -18.05
CA PRO A 234 2.52 -0.96 -19.18
C PRO A 234 3.39 0.27 -18.97
N ASN A 235 4.68 0.16 -19.26
CA ASN A 235 5.64 1.26 -19.19
C ASN A 235 5.61 2.08 -20.48
N ALA A 236 4.49 2.78 -20.68
CA ALA A 236 4.23 3.62 -21.84
C ALA A 236 3.35 4.80 -21.41
N PRO A 237 3.26 5.88 -22.21
CA PRO A 237 2.35 6.98 -21.94
C PRO A 237 0.92 6.48 -21.67
N PHE A 238 0.25 7.09 -20.69
CA PHE A 238 -1.08 6.65 -20.30
C PHE A 238 -2.04 6.79 -21.49
N PRO A 239 -2.92 5.81 -21.76
CA PRO A 239 -3.79 5.86 -22.92
C PRO A 239 -4.73 7.06 -22.88
N ALA A 240 -4.55 7.95 -23.86
CA ALA A 240 -5.32 9.20 -23.97
C ALA A 240 -6.79 8.98 -24.33
N SER A 241 -7.13 7.86 -24.97
CA SER A 241 -8.52 7.47 -25.28
C SER A 241 -8.95 6.20 -24.57
N LEU A 242 -10.26 6.05 -24.45
CA LEU A 242 -10.95 4.86 -23.95
C LEU A 242 -10.80 3.66 -24.91
N ASP A 243 -10.41 3.89 -26.17
CA ASP A 243 -10.35 2.84 -27.19
C ASP A 243 -9.08 1.95 -27.09
N THR A 244 -8.15 2.28 -26.19
CA THR A 244 -6.95 1.46 -25.93
C THR A 244 -7.03 0.89 -24.51
N PRO A 245 -7.46 -0.38 -24.36
CA PRO A 245 -7.58 -1.01 -23.06
C PRO A 245 -6.22 -1.11 -22.36
N LEU A 246 -6.18 -0.70 -21.09
CA LEU A 246 -5.01 -0.83 -20.23
C LEU A 246 -5.20 -2.03 -19.29
N LYS A 247 -4.25 -2.96 -19.32
CA LYS A 247 -4.24 -4.11 -18.40
C LYS A 247 -3.31 -3.80 -17.23
N THR A 248 -3.78 -4.06 -16.02
CA THR A 248 -2.95 -3.98 -14.80
C THR A 248 -2.97 -5.30 -14.04
N PHE A 249 -1.85 -5.63 -13.38
CA PHE A 249 -1.74 -6.77 -12.49
C PHE A 249 -1.49 -6.36 -11.06
N ILE A 250 -2.19 -7.02 -10.14
CA ILE A 250 -1.88 -7.00 -8.71
C ILE A 250 -1.06 -8.26 -8.41
N ILE A 251 0.19 -8.07 -8.02
CA ILE A 251 1.19 -9.15 -7.89
C ILE A 251 1.67 -9.31 -6.45
N ASP A 252 2.50 -10.34 -6.22
CA ASP A 252 3.21 -10.59 -4.96
C ASP A 252 2.31 -10.92 -3.77
N TRP A 253 1.67 -12.09 -3.85
CA TRP A 253 0.63 -12.52 -2.91
C TRP A 253 1.16 -13.35 -1.74
N GLU A 254 2.48 -13.43 -1.56
CA GLU A 254 3.13 -14.28 -0.54
C GLU A 254 2.81 -13.85 0.90
N LEU A 255 2.55 -12.55 1.12
CA LEU A 255 2.15 -12.01 2.42
C LEU A 255 0.64 -12.07 2.68
N SER A 256 -0.14 -12.69 1.78
CA SER A 256 -1.58 -12.85 1.97
C SER A 256 -1.87 -13.68 3.22
N HIS A 257 -2.83 -13.23 4.03
CA HIS A 257 -3.23 -13.90 5.27
C HIS A 257 -4.64 -13.42 5.71
N ILE A 258 -5.12 -13.93 6.84
CA ILE A 258 -6.34 -13.41 7.47
C ILE A 258 -6.00 -12.19 8.31
N GLY A 259 -6.58 -11.04 7.95
CA GLY A 259 -6.38 -9.79 8.65
C GLY A 259 -7.46 -8.76 8.35
N SER A 260 -7.27 -7.57 8.90
CA SER A 260 -8.13 -6.42 8.61
C SER A 260 -7.83 -5.85 7.23
N ILE A 261 -8.85 -5.62 6.41
CA ILE A 261 -8.70 -4.93 5.11
C ILE A 261 -8.15 -3.50 5.24
N ALA A 262 -8.14 -2.96 6.46
CA ALA A 262 -7.50 -1.70 6.79
C ALA A 262 -5.97 -1.72 6.56
N PHE A 263 -5.33 -2.90 6.63
CA PHE A 263 -3.92 -3.07 6.28
C PHE A 263 -3.67 -2.72 4.80
N ASP A 264 -4.42 -3.36 3.90
CA ASP A 264 -4.26 -3.17 2.46
C ASP A 264 -4.54 -1.71 2.07
N LEU A 265 -5.63 -1.13 2.58
CA LEU A 265 -5.99 0.26 2.30
C LEU A 265 -4.96 1.25 2.89
N GLY A 266 -4.58 1.06 4.16
CA GLY A 266 -3.67 1.96 4.85
C GLY A 266 -2.28 1.99 4.19
N GLN A 267 -1.76 0.83 3.82
CA GLN A 267 -0.47 0.69 3.16
C GLN A 267 -0.49 1.31 1.75
N MET A 268 -1.50 1.00 0.93
CA MET A 268 -1.65 1.61 -0.41
C MET A 268 -1.70 3.14 -0.34
N PHE A 269 -2.50 3.70 0.58
CA PHE A 269 -2.63 5.14 0.69
C PHE A 269 -1.37 5.80 1.22
N ALA A 270 -0.64 5.16 2.14
CA ALA A 270 0.62 5.68 2.64
C ALA A 270 1.66 5.79 1.52
N GLU A 271 1.83 4.74 0.73
CA GLU A 271 2.81 4.70 -0.38
C GLU A 271 2.47 5.70 -1.50
N LEU A 272 1.18 5.92 -1.79
CA LEU A 272 0.76 6.97 -2.73
C LEU A 272 0.94 8.38 -2.14
N PHE A 273 0.68 8.56 -0.84
CA PHE A 273 0.88 9.85 -0.16
C PHE A 273 2.35 10.25 -0.16
N GLU A 274 3.25 9.28 0.02
CA GLU A 274 4.69 9.50 -0.01
C GLU A 274 5.20 10.07 -1.34
N LEU A 275 4.55 9.78 -2.47
CA LEU A 275 4.87 10.42 -3.75
C LEU A 275 4.64 11.94 -3.69
N LYS A 276 3.53 12.37 -3.09
CA LYS A 276 3.25 13.80 -2.93
C LYS A 276 4.18 14.42 -1.90
N HIS A 277 4.33 13.80 -0.73
CA HIS A 277 5.11 14.35 0.38
C HIS A 277 6.60 14.49 0.06
N PHE A 278 7.21 13.45 -0.51
CA PHE A 278 8.65 13.43 -0.76
C PHE A 278 9.05 13.99 -2.11
N LYS A 279 8.23 13.79 -3.15
CA LYS A 279 8.57 14.11 -4.54
C LYS A 279 7.72 15.22 -5.15
N ASN A 280 6.76 15.75 -4.39
CA ASN A 280 5.82 16.77 -4.86
C ASN A 280 5.01 16.33 -6.09
N ILE A 281 4.67 15.03 -6.18
CA ILE A 281 3.87 14.48 -7.29
C ILE A 281 2.40 14.47 -6.89
N ASP A 282 1.60 15.38 -7.49
CA ASP A 282 0.17 15.53 -7.21
C ASP A 282 -0.64 14.28 -7.48
N ALA A 283 -0.22 13.49 -8.48
CA ALA A 283 -0.87 12.23 -8.83
C ALA A 283 -1.02 11.28 -7.64
N GLY A 284 -0.11 11.29 -6.65
CA GLY A 284 -0.24 10.47 -5.45
C GLY A 284 -1.52 10.78 -4.66
N ALA A 285 -1.80 12.07 -4.43
CA ALA A 285 -2.99 12.53 -3.72
C ALA A 285 -4.27 12.32 -4.53
N GLU A 286 -4.21 12.56 -5.84
CA GLU A 286 -5.34 12.37 -6.76
C GLU A 286 -5.73 10.89 -6.89
N LEU A 287 -4.74 9.99 -6.97
CA LEU A 287 -4.96 8.55 -7.01
C LEU A 287 -5.63 8.04 -5.74
N ILE A 288 -5.25 8.54 -4.55
CA ILE A 288 -5.93 8.17 -3.29
C ILE A 288 -7.40 8.59 -3.33
N ALA A 289 -7.67 9.84 -3.74
CA ALA A 289 -9.03 10.36 -3.80
C ALA A 289 -9.92 9.55 -4.78
N ALA A 290 -9.39 9.25 -5.97
CA ALA A 290 -10.06 8.43 -6.96
C ALA A 290 -10.22 6.96 -6.51
N PHE A 291 -9.19 6.37 -5.89
CA PHE A 291 -9.29 5.03 -5.32
C PHE A 291 -10.44 4.93 -4.33
N MET A 292 -10.54 5.90 -3.42
CA MET A 292 -11.62 5.93 -2.44
C MET A 292 -13.00 6.11 -3.08
N GLN A 293 -13.11 6.85 -4.17
CA GLN A 293 -14.37 6.95 -4.93
C GLN A 293 -14.76 5.60 -5.54
N GLY A 294 -13.80 4.89 -6.16
CA GLY A 294 -14.03 3.56 -6.72
C GLY A 294 -14.34 2.48 -5.67
N TYR A 295 -13.61 2.50 -4.55
CA TYR A 295 -13.84 1.57 -3.43
C TYR A 295 -15.19 1.82 -2.76
N GLY A 296 -15.58 3.09 -2.66
CA GLY A 296 -16.79 3.55 -2.02
C GLY A 296 -16.63 3.79 -0.52
N PRO A 297 -17.72 4.19 0.16
CA PRO A 297 -17.66 4.63 1.55
C PRO A 297 -17.27 3.48 2.49
N LEU A 298 -16.40 3.77 3.44
CA LEU A 298 -16.02 2.84 4.52
C LEU A 298 -16.97 3.02 5.71
N PRO A 299 -17.34 1.92 6.39
CA PRO A 299 -17.85 2.00 7.76
C PRO A 299 -16.89 2.80 8.64
N ARG A 300 -17.44 3.49 9.64
CA ARG A 300 -16.69 4.40 10.54
C ARG A 300 -15.45 3.73 11.12
N ASP A 301 -15.62 2.58 11.76
CA ASP A 301 -14.55 1.92 12.51
C ASP A 301 -13.45 1.48 11.55
N LEU A 302 -13.83 0.99 10.37
CA LEU A 302 -12.87 0.66 9.32
C LEU A 302 -12.09 1.89 8.83
N ALA A 303 -12.73 3.05 8.67
CA ALA A 303 -12.05 4.28 8.28
C ALA A 303 -10.99 4.70 9.32
N PHE A 304 -11.31 4.60 10.62
CA PHE A 304 -10.36 4.88 11.69
C PHE A 304 -9.21 3.88 11.71
N ARG A 305 -9.50 2.57 11.57
CA ARG A 305 -8.47 1.54 11.48
C ARG A 305 -7.56 1.77 10.28
N THR A 306 -8.09 2.11 9.11
CA THR A 306 -7.29 2.46 7.93
C THR A 306 -6.38 3.65 8.19
N ALA A 307 -6.86 4.68 8.91
CA ALA A 307 -6.03 5.83 9.28
C ALA A 307 -4.91 5.47 10.29
N VAL A 308 -5.15 4.52 11.20
CA VAL A 308 -4.11 3.97 12.09
C VAL A 308 -3.05 3.22 11.28
N HIS A 309 -3.44 2.34 10.35
CA HIS A 309 -2.50 1.63 9.47
C HIS A 309 -1.71 2.59 8.59
N PHE A 310 -2.37 3.56 7.98
CA PHE A 310 -1.74 4.63 7.19
C PHE A 310 -0.67 5.36 8.01
N GLY A 311 -1.02 5.86 9.20
CA GLY A 311 -0.09 6.59 10.05
C GLY A 311 1.06 5.73 10.58
N THR A 312 0.78 4.46 10.88
CA THR A 312 1.81 3.48 11.28
C THR A 312 2.79 3.23 10.15
N HIS A 313 2.30 3.06 8.92
CA HIS A 313 3.15 2.87 7.74
C HIS A 313 4.06 4.07 7.49
N LEU A 314 3.53 5.30 7.58
CA LEU A 314 4.33 6.52 7.46
C LEU A 314 5.46 6.60 8.48
N ILE A 315 5.20 6.22 9.74
CA ILE A 315 6.22 6.21 10.79
C ILE A 315 7.25 5.11 10.53
N CYS A 316 6.82 3.90 10.17
CA CYS A 316 7.71 2.73 10.08
C CYS A 316 8.51 2.67 8.77
N TRP A 317 7.87 3.00 7.65
CA TRP A 317 8.43 2.85 6.30
C TRP A 317 8.79 4.19 5.67
N GLY A 318 7.87 5.14 5.67
CA GLY A 318 8.10 6.46 5.07
C GLY A 318 9.31 7.18 5.66
N SER A 319 9.66 6.89 6.91
CA SER A 319 10.83 7.47 7.58
C SER A 319 12.13 6.63 7.49
N SER A 320 12.09 5.47 6.82
CA SER A 320 13.18 4.48 6.81
C SER A 320 13.83 4.30 5.44
N VAL A 321 13.18 4.71 4.35
CA VAL A 321 13.72 4.55 2.99
C VAL A 321 14.80 5.61 2.72
N GLN A 322 16.06 5.16 2.64
CA GLN A 322 17.20 6.05 2.37
C GLN A 322 17.07 6.74 1.01
N GLY A 323 17.42 8.04 0.98
CA GLY A 323 17.40 8.85 -0.25
C GLY A 323 16.00 9.25 -0.74
N TRP A 324 14.94 8.87 -0.02
CA TRP A 324 13.57 9.21 -0.44
C TRP A 324 13.23 10.68 -0.18
N GLY A 325 13.70 11.26 0.92
CA GLY A 325 13.48 12.67 1.28
C GLY A 325 14.63 13.30 2.05
N THR A 326 14.53 14.60 2.28
CA THR A 326 15.41 15.32 3.22
C THR A 326 15.09 14.93 4.66
N LYS A 327 15.98 15.28 5.59
CA LYS A 327 15.76 15.07 7.02
C LYS A 327 14.45 15.71 7.50
N GLU A 328 14.16 16.93 7.04
CA GLU A 328 12.94 17.67 7.41
C GLU A 328 11.69 16.99 6.86
N GLN A 329 11.73 16.48 5.62
CA GLN A 329 10.63 15.69 5.07
C GLN A 329 10.42 14.39 5.87
N VAL A 330 11.50 13.74 6.30
CA VAL A 330 11.44 12.52 7.12
C VAL A 330 10.83 12.81 8.50
N GLU A 331 11.27 13.86 9.19
CA GLU A 331 10.67 14.27 10.46
C GLU A 331 9.19 14.65 10.29
N LYS A 332 8.86 15.34 9.18
CA LYS A 332 7.49 15.73 8.89
C LYS A 332 6.57 14.54 8.62
N VAL A 333 7.04 13.51 7.91
CA VAL A 333 6.21 12.31 7.66
C VAL A 333 5.92 11.56 8.96
N VAL A 334 6.88 11.53 9.89
CA VAL A 334 6.72 10.95 11.24
C VAL A 334 5.70 11.74 12.05
N GLU A 335 5.79 13.07 12.03
CA GLU A 335 4.82 13.94 12.71
C GLU A 335 3.39 13.73 12.19
N ILE A 336 3.22 13.67 10.86
CA ILE A 336 1.94 13.40 10.20
C ILE A 336 1.42 12.02 10.62
N GLY A 337 2.27 10.98 10.53
CA GLY A 337 1.92 9.62 10.90
C GLY A 337 1.44 9.52 12.35
N ARG A 338 2.17 10.12 13.30
CA ARG A 338 1.76 10.18 14.72
C ARG A 338 0.42 10.89 14.88
N GLY A 339 0.23 12.01 14.19
CA GLY A 339 -1.03 12.74 14.19
C GLY A 339 -2.21 11.90 13.72
N CYS A 340 -2.03 11.11 12.66
CA CYS A 340 -3.05 10.19 12.16
C CYS A 340 -3.37 9.10 13.18
N VAL A 341 -2.35 8.42 13.72
CA VAL A 341 -2.54 7.34 14.71
C VAL A 341 -3.24 7.85 15.96
N THR A 342 -2.76 8.94 16.56
CA THR A 342 -3.33 9.52 17.80
C THR A 342 -4.79 9.94 17.66
N ARG A 343 -5.13 10.65 16.59
CA ARG A 343 -6.49 11.14 16.37
C ARG A 343 -7.45 10.04 15.94
N ALA A 344 -7.00 9.10 15.11
CA ALA A 344 -7.82 7.97 14.69
C ALA A 344 -8.14 7.05 15.86
N TRP A 345 -7.15 6.75 16.72
CA TRP A 345 -7.36 5.93 17.90
C TRP A 345 -8.29 6.58 18.93
N ALA A 346 -8.13 7.88 19.19
CA ALA A 346 -9.05 8.62 20.05
C ALA A 346 -10.47 8.65 19.45
N GLY A 347 -10.60 8.88 18.13
CA GLY A 347 -11.87 8.92 17.42
C GLY A 347 -12.59 7.58 17.31
N ASP A 348 -11.85 6.46 17.33
CA ASP A 348 -12.40 5.09 17.44
C ASP A 348 -13.06 4.88 18.82
N ARG A 349 -12.54 5.56 19.86
CA ARG A 349 -12.97 5.40 21.25
C ARG A 349 -13.98 6.45 21.74
N GLU A 350 -14.02 7.63 21.13
CA GLU A 350 -14.96 8.70 21.50
C GLU A 350 -16.29 8.60 20.73
N CYS A 351 -17.34 8.14 21.42
CA CYS A 351 -18.74 8.30 21.01
C CYS A 351 -19.25 9.71 21.39
N GLU A 352 -20.08 10.33 20.53
CA GLU A 352 -21.03 11.44 20.80
C GLU A 352 -20.79 12.91 20.37
N GLN A 353 -19.94 13.30 19.41
CA GLN A 353 -20.07 14.67 18.83
C GLN A 353 -20.11 14.75 17.29
N LYS A 354 -21.33 15.01 16.78
CA LYS A 354 -21.69 15.11 15.35
C LYS A 354 -20.93 16.17 14.52
N ARG A 355 -20.19 17.12 15.12
CA ARG A 355 -19.57 18.24 14.38
C ARG A 355 -18.09 18.04 13.98
N VAL A 356 -17.35 17.17 14.66
CA VAL A 356 -16.00 16.74 14.25
C VAL A 356 -16.08 15.67 13.12
N ARG A 357 -17.27 15.06 13.03
CA ARG A 357 -17.65 13.83 12.32
C ARG A 357 -17.65 13.91 10.79
N ASP A 358 -18.14 15.00 10.21
CA ASP A 358 -18.22 15.14 8.74
C ASP A 358 -17.02 15.86 8.16
N ARG A 359 -16.29 16.61 9.01
CA ARG A 359 -15.05 17.27 8.59
C ARG A 359 -13.92 16.28 8.40
N TRP A 360 -13.75 15.23 9.22
CA TRP A 360 -12.57 14.33 9.23
C TRP A 360 -12.52 13.29 8.10
N ILE A 361 -13.66 12.69 7.75
CA ILE A 361 -13.74 11.81 6.57
C ILE A 361 -13.71 12.66 5.29
N SER A 362 -14.35 13.83 5.28
CA SER A 362 -14.08 14.87 4.27
C SER A 362 -12.67 15.48 4.40
N TYR A 363 -11.90 15.23 5.46
CA TYR A 363 -10.53 15.72 5.65
C TYR A 363 -9.56 14.73 5.02
N LEU A 364 -9.76 13.43 5.23
CA LEU A 364 -9.05 12.39 4.49
C LEU A 364 -9.43 12.40 3.00
N LEU A 365 -10.71 12.65 2.66
CA LEU A 365 -11.22 12.59 1.28
C LEU A 365 -11.22 13.91 0.50
N ALA A 366 -11.36 15.08 1.15
CA ALA A 366 -11.28 16.39 0.50
C ALA A 366 -10.00 17.18 0.85
N ASN A 367 -9.23 16.77 1.87
CA ASN A 367 -8.02 17.46 2.32
C ASN A 367 -6.71 16.68 2.12
N SER A 368 -6.64 15.77 1.12
CA SER A 368 -5.35 15.44 0.50
C SER A 368 -4.64 16.72 -0.03
N LEU A 369 -5.41 17.78 -0.34
CA LEU A 369 -4.94 19.13 -0.67
C LEU A 369 -4.66 20.06 0.53
N ASP A 370 -5.28 19.87 1.71
CA ASP A 370 -5.12 20.76 2.89
C ASP A 370 -4.08 20.24 3.90
N LEU A 371 -3.68 18.96 3.80
CA LEU A 371 -2.41 18.47 4.36
C LEU A 371 -1.20 19.27 3.81
N LEU A 372 -1.34 19.87 2.61
CA LEU A 372 -0.34 20.75 2.00
C LEU A 372 -0.46 22.22 2.42
N LYS A 373 -1.60 22.69 2.91
CA LYS A 373 -1.70 24.06 3.45
C LYS A 373 -1.03 24.24 4.80
N CYS A 374 -0.88 23.16 5.58
CA CYS A 374 0.04 23.15 6.72
C CYS A 374 1.53 23.23 6.31
N TYR A 375 1.84 23.04 5.02
CA TYR A 375 3.17 23.21 4.45
C TYR A 375 3.45 24.65 4.01
N GLU A 376 2.41 25.48 3.77
CA GLU A 376 2.55 26.83 3.21
C GLU A 376 2.44 27.98 4.22
N ASN A 377 2.10 27.76 5.51
CA ASN A 377 2.03 28.88 6.46
C ASN A 377 2.34 28.49 7.93
N PRO A 378 3.55 28.79 8.45
CA PRO A 378 3.92 28.49 9.83
C PRO A 378 3.44 29.54 10.86
N TYR A 379 2.80 30.64 10.47
CA TYR A 379 2.50 31.75 11.40
C TYR A 379 1.18 32.45 11.10
N GLN A 380 0.11 32.06 11.79
CA GLN A 380 -0.87 33.02 12.31
C GLN A 380 -1.50 32.53 13.62
N PRO A 381 -1.28 33.22 14.76
CA PRO A 381 -2.03 32.95 15.98
C PRO A 381 -3.48 33.40 15.77
N SER A 382 -4.42 32.52 16.10
CA SER A 382 -5.85 32.79 16.00
C SER A 382 -6.21 34.05 16.82
N LYS A 383 -6.53 35.16 16.16
CA LYS A 383 -7.24 36.27 16.80
C LYS A 383 -8.66 35.78 17.12
N ARG A 384 -8.95 35.58 18.40
CA ARG A 384 -10.33 35.48 18.90
C ARG A 384 -11.00 36.84 18.67
N SER A 385 -12.03 36.87 17.82
CA SER A 385 -12.99 37.98 17.82
C SER A 385 -14.03 37.72 18.93
N PRO A 386 -14.30 38.68 19.83
CA PRO A 386 -15.38 38.55 20.80
C PRO A 386 -16.73 38.83 20.14
N TRP A 387 -17.72 38.01 20.50
CA TRP A 387 -19.13 38.18 20.11
C TRP A 387 -19.75 39.44 20.76
N PRO A 388 -20.87 39.96 20.22
CA PRO A 388 -21.27 41.35 20.36
C PRO A 388 -22.19 41.58 21.56
N GLY A 389 -22.12 42.81 22.08
CA GLY A 389 -23.24 43.45 22.78
C GLY A 389 -22.99 43.76 24.25
N VAL A 390 -22.52 44.99 24.52
CA VAL A 390 -23.08 45.86 25.57
C VAL A 390 -22.95 47.30 25.09
N THR A 391 -24.09 48.00 25.09
CA THR A 391 -24.29 49.42 24.79
C THR A 391 -23.80 50.32 25.94
N SER A 392 -23.20 51.47 25.64
CA SER A 392 -23.68 52.80 26.09
C SER A 392 -22.66 53.93 25.85
N SER A 393 -23.13 54.96 25.14
CA SER A 393 -22.99 56.41 25.41
C SER A 393 -21.62 57.08 25.59
N SER A 394 -21.38 58.01 24.65
CA SER A 394 -21.08 59.45 24.84
C SER A 394 -19.69 59.93 25.27
N ASP A 395 -19.30 61.00 24.55
CA ASP A 395 -18.41 62.12 24.90
C ASP A 395 -16.91 62.03 24.57
N ALA A 396 -16.61 62.56 23.39
CA ALA A 396 -15.84 63.79 23.15
C ALA A 396 -14.49 64.06 23.86
N VAL A 397 -13.62 64.72 23.07
CA VAL A 397 -12.59 65.73 23.44
C VAL A 397 -11.10 65.31 23.33
N VAL A 398 -10.50 65.76 22.22
CA VAL A 398 -9.30 66.63 22.07
C VAL A 398 -7.88 66.14 22.45
N SER A 399 -6.98 66.36 21.46
CA SER A 399 -5.58 66.80 21.47
C SER A 399 -4.39 65.94 21.95
N ASP A 400 -3.43 65.91 21.03
CA ASP A 400 -1.99 66.24 21.14
C ASP A 400 -0.93 65.31 21.74
N ALA A 401 0.13 65.26 20.93
CA ALA A 401 1.57 65.33 21.25
C ALA A 401 2.22 64.29 22.16
N GLY A 402 3.17 63.57 21.55
CA GLY A 402 4.57 63.72 21.96
C GLY A 402 5.14 62.67 22.91
N VAL A 403 6.24 62.09 22.41
CA VAL A 403 7.23 61.20 23.05
C VAL A 403 6.90 59.71 23.02
#